data_AF-A0A645FDC5-F1
#
_entry.id   AF-A0A645FDC5-F1
#
_cell.length_a   1.000
_cell.length_b   1.000
_cell.length_c   1.000
_cell.angle_alpha   90.00
_cell.angle_beta   90.00
_cell.angle_gamma   90.00
#
_symmetry.space_group_name_H-M   'P 1'
#
loop_
_entity.id
_entity.type
_entity.pdbx_description
1 polymer ?
#
loop_
_entity_poly.entity_id
_entity_poly.type
_entity_poly.pdbx_seq_one_letter_code
_entity_poly.pdbx_strand_id
1 'polypeptide(L)' 'MDLAAPGVGIYSSWPMPARYRTLSGTSMATPHVAGVVALLCEKFPDATPAMIGQELIRTAGRLSSPAEDIGAGISLAP' A
#
# COMPACT_ATOMS: atom_id res chain seq x y z
N MET A 1 3.90 -7.09 11.03
CA MET A 1 3.48 -6.04 10.07
C MET A 1 4.69 -5.63 9.28
N ASP A 2 4.60 -5.56 7.94
CA ASP A 2 5.72 -5.14 7.10
C ASP A 2 5.64 -3.65 6.74
N LEU A 3 4.42 -3.16 6.47
CA LEU A 3 4.14 -1.80 6.02
C LEU A 3 2.68 -1.45 6.26
N ALA A 4 2.38 -0.19 6.55
CA ALA A 4 1.03 0.35 6.65
C ALA A 4 0.60 1.04 5.34
N ALA A 5 -0.71 1.06 5.09
CA ALA A 5 -1.33 1.85 4.02
C ALA A 5 -2.77 2.24 4.42
N PRO A 6 -3.42 3.19 3.72
CA PRO A 6 -4.77 3.63 4.06
C PRO A 6 -5.79 2.48 4.01
N GLY A 7 -6.39 2.16 5.16
CA GLY A 7 -7.37 1.08 5.29
C GLY A 7 -8.71 1.52 5.88
N VAL A 8 -8.88 2.77 6.28
CA VAL A 8 -10.11 3.27 6.93
C VAL A 8 -10.73 4.36 6.06
N GLY A 9 -12.04 4.28 5.84
CA GLY A 9 -12.76 5.29 5.05
C GLY A 9 -12.40 5.27 3.56
N ILE A 10 -12.04 4.11 3.02
CA ILE A 10 -11.60 3.97 1.63
C ILE A 10 -12.82 3.93 0.71
N TYR A 11 -13.01 4.99 -0.06
CA TYR A 11 -14.00 5.09 -1.11
C TYR A 11 -13.50 4.40 -2.38
N SER A 12 -14.23 3.38 -2.86
CA SER A 12 -13.86 2.64 -4.07
C SER A 12 -15.09 2.16 -4.84
N SER A 13 -14.85 1.59 -6.02
CA SER A 13 -15.89 1.00 -6.88
C SER A 13 -16.64 -0.11 -6.17
N TRP A 14 -17.95 -0.18 -6.40
CA TRP A 14 -18.84 -1.18 -5.84
C TRP A 14 -19.85 -1.64 -6.91
N PRO A 15 -20.35 -2.88 -6.87
CA PRO A 15 -21.38 -3.33 -7.80
C PRO A 15 -22.62 -2.42 -7.85
N MET A 16 -23.31 -2.46 -9.00
CA MET A 16 -24.61 -1.81 -9.17
C MET A 16 -25.64 -2.34 -8.15
N PRO A 17 -26.59 -1.49 -7.69
CA PRO A 17 -26.85 -0.12 -8.14
C PRO A 17 -26.02 0.95 -7.42
N ALA A 18 -25.28 0.60 -6.36
CA ALA A 18 -24.61 1.59 -5.52
C ALA A 18 -23.38 2.25 -6.19
N ARG A 19 -22.71 1.55 -7.14
CA ARG A 19 -21.54 1.99 -7.94
C ARG A 19 -20.28 2.29 -7.14
N TYR A 20 -20.41 2.76 -5.92
CA TYR A 20 -19.33 3.09 -5.01
C TYR A 20 -19.71 2.78 -3.58
N ARG A 21 -18.70 2.50 -2.76
CA ARG A 21 -18.87 2.26 -1.33
C ARG A 21 -17.61 2.68 -0.59
N THR A 22 -17.81 3.26 0.59
CA THR A 22 -16.74 3.50 1.56
C THR A 22 -16.64 2.31 2.50
N LEU A 23 -15.45 1.72 2.59
CA LEU A 23 -15.18 0.56 3.45
C LEU A 23 -13.96 0.83 4.34
N SER A 24 -13.90 0.09 5.45
CA SER A 24 -12.79 0.12 6.40
C SER A 24 -12.34 -1.31 6.70
N GLY A 25 -11.04 -1.56 6.68
CA GLY A 25 -10.42 -2.85 6.98
C GLY A 25 -8.99 -2.93 6.42
N THR A 26 -8.18 -3.82 6.99
CA THR A 26 -6.80 -4.08 6.50
C THR A 26 -6.80 -4.55 5.04
N SER A 27 -7.84 -5.27 4.61
CA SER A 27 -8.04 -5.64 3.20
C SER A 27 -8.12 -4.42 2.26
N MET A 28 -8.53 -3.24 2.75
CA MET A 28 -8.55 -2.01 1.94
C MET A 28 -7.18 -1.33 1.88
N ALA A 29 -6.25 -1.66 2.78
CA ALA A 29 -4.86 -1.21 2.71
C ALA A 29 -4.07 -1.97 1.63
N THR A 30 -4.33 -3.28 1.47
CA THR A 30 -3.68 -4.14 0.48
C THR A 30 -3.67 -3.60 -0.96
N PRO A 31 -4.79 -3.14 -1.55
CA PRO A 31 -4.79 -2.63 -2.93
C PRO A 31 -3.94 -1.36 -3.10
N HIS A 32 -3.76 -0.54 -2.06
CA HIS A 32 -2.87 0.63 -2.13
C HIS A 32 -1.41 0.18 -2.27
N VAL A 33 -0.96 -0.79 -1.47
CA VAL A 33 0.40 -1.33 -1.56
C VAL A 33 0.62 -2.03 -2.91
N ALA A 34 -0.37 -2.80 -3.39
CA ALA A 34 -0.30 -3.44 -4.71
C ALA A 34 -0.14 -2.41 -5.84
N GLY A 35 -0.85 -1.29 -5.78
CA GLY A 35 -0.71 -0.19 -6.73
C GLY A 35 0.69 0.45 -6.70
N VAL A 36 1.24 0.71 -5.51
CA VAL A 36 2.61 1.24 -5.37
C VAL A 36 3.65 0.26 -5.93
N VAL A 37 3.50 -1.03 -5.65
CA VAL A 37 4.38 -2.08 -6.20
C VAL A 37 4.32 -2.11 -7.72
N ALA A 38 3.13 -1.96 -8.33
CA ALA A 38 3.00 -1.90 -9.78
C ALA A 38 3.77 -0.70 -10.37
N LEU A 39 3.72 0.47 -9.73
CA LEU A 39 4.51 1.66 -10.15
C LEU A 39 6.01 1.44 -10.00
N LEU A 40 6.46 0.74 -8.95
CA LEU A 40 7.86 0.37 -8.78
C LEU A 40 8.33 -0.61 -9.87
N CYS A 41 7.51 -1.59 -10.23
CA CYS A 41 7.78 -2.50 -11.33
C CYS A 41 7.87 -1.77 -12.68
N GLU A 42 7.01 -0.76 -12.91
CA GLU A 42 7.08 0.08 -14.11
C GLU A 42 8.36 0.92 -14.14
N LYS A 43 8.75 1.50 -13.01
CA LYS A 43 9.97 2.33 -12.88
C LYS A 43 11.25 1.51 -13.01
N PHE A 44 11.24 0.25 -12.57
CA PHE A 44 12.40 -0.64 -12.54
C PHE A 44 12.09 -1.98 -13.22
N PRO A 45 11.99 -2.03 -14.56
CA PRO A 45 11.52 -3.21 -15.30
C PRO A 45 12.40 -4.46 -15.14
N ASP A 46 13.70 -4.28 -14.87
CA ASP A 46 14.67 -5.38 -14.68
C ASP A 46 14.86 -5.76 -13.21
N ALA A 47 14.15 -5.11 -12.28
CA ALA A 47 14.30 -5.38 -10.85
C ALA A 47 13.67 -6.73 -10.46
N THR A 48 14.37 -7.45 -9.59
CA THR A 48 13.82 -8.67 -8.99
C THR A 48 12.73 -8.34 -7.96
N PRO A 49 11.82 -9.28 -7.64
CA PRO A 49 10.84 -9.07 -6.57
C PRO A 49 11.46 -8.66 -5.23
N ALA A 50 12.65 -9.17 -4.91
CA ALA A 50 13.38 -8.79 -3.70
C ALA A 50 13.85 -7.33 -3.73
N MET A 51 14.33 -6.85 -4.89
CA MET A 51 14.71 -5.44 -5.08
C MET A 51 13.49 -4.52 -4.97
N ILE A 52 12.35 -4.89 -5.56
CA ILE A 52 11.11 -4.13 -5.44
C ILE A 52 10.63 -4.07 -3.98
N GLY A 53 10.68 -5.19 -3.25
CA GLY A 53 10.34 -5.24 -1.82
C GLY A 53 11.26 -4.38 -0.97
N GLN A 54 12.56 -4.39 -1.25
CA GLN A 54 13.53 -3.50 -0.57
C GLN A 54 13.23 -2.04 -0.85
N GLU A 55 12.95 -1.68 -2.10
CA GLU A 55 12.64 -0.30 -2.48
C GLU A 55 11.33 0.19 -1.84
N LEU A 56 10.31 -0.66 -1.76
CA LEU A 56 9.05 -0.38 -1.09
C LEU A 56 9.26 -0.06 0.40
N ILE A 57 10.07 -0.85 1.10
CA ILE A 57 10.41 -0.63 2.52
C ILE A 57 11.25 0.64 2.67
N ARG A 58 12.24 0.84 1.78
CA ARG A 58 13.19 1.97 1.83
C ARG A 58 12.50 3.31 1.64
N THR A 59 11.47 3.35 0.80
CA THR A 59 10.72 4.57 0.46
C THR A 59 9.52 4.81 1.38
N ALA A 60 9.23 3.90 2.32
CA ALA A 60 8.15 4.05 3.27
C ALA A 60 8.29 5.35 4.09
N GLY A 61 7.19 6.08 4.22
CA GLY A 61 7.11 7.27 5.06
C GLY A 61 7.15 6.91 6.54
N ARG A 62 8.02 7.55 7.32
CA ARG A 62 8.10 7.29 8.76
C ARG A 62 6.82 7.74 9.46
N LEU A 63 6.32 6.90 10.35
CA LEU A 63 5.26 7.25 11.30
C LEU A 63 5.82 7.15 12.73
N SER A 64 5.24 7.88 13.66
CA SER A 64 5.67 7.92 15.06
C SER A 64 5.11 6.77 15.92
N SER A 65 4.49 5.76 15.30
CA SER A 65 3.88 4.62 15.98
C SER A 65 4.88 3.45 16.13
N PRO A 66 4.66 2.51 17.07
CA PRO A 66 5.50 1.33 17.23
C PRO A 66 5.62 0.48 15.96
N ALA A 67 6.83 -0.02 15.66
CA ALA A 67 7.08 -0.83 14.46
C ALA A 67 6.25 -2.13 14.40
N GLU A 68 5.82 -2.65 15.55
CA GLU A 68 4.88 -3.79 15.62
C GLU A 68 3.54 -3.50 14.93
N ASP A 69 3.09 -2.24 14.95
CA ASP A 69 1.82 -1.80 14.38
C ASP A 69 1.94 -1.37 12.90
N ILE A 70 3.06 -0.74 12.53
CA ILE A 70 3.22 -0.06 11.22
C ILE A 70 4.30 -0.66 10.32
N GLY A 71 5.09 -1.61 10.82
CA GLY A 71 6.27 -2.11 10.12
C GLY A 71 7.25 -0.99 9.79
N ALA A 72 7.62 -0.88 8.53
CA ALA A 72 8.55 0.15 8.02
C ALA A 72 7.96 1.58 7.95
N GLY A 73 6.64 1.74 8.09
CA GLY A 73 5.95 3.02 7.93
C GLY A 73 4.80 2.96 6.94
N ILE A 74 4.43 4.09 6.34
CA ILE A 74 3.34 4.18 5.35
C ILE A 74 3.87 4.02 3.92
N SER A 75 3.19 3.23 3.07
CA SER A 75 3.53 3.08 1.66
C SER A 75 3.46 4.42 0.90
N LEU A 76 4.48 4.75 0.11
CA LEU A 76 4.52 5.94 -0.74
C LEU A 76 4.75 5.54 -2.20
N ALA A 77 4.08 6.22 -3.13
CA ALA A 77 4.33 6.04 -4.57
C ALA A 77 5.67 6.67 -4.99
N PRO A 78 6.38 6.08 -5.97
CA PRO A 78 7.73 6.49 -6.40
C PRO A 78 7.80 7.70 -7.33
#